data_AF-A0A354SER6-F1
#
_entry.id   AF-A0A354SER6-F1
#
_cell.length_a   1.000
_cell.length_b   1.000
_cell.length_c   1.000
_cell.angle_alpha   90.00
_cell.angle_beta   90.00
_cell.angle_gamma   90.00
#
_symmetry.space_group_name_H-M   'P 1'
#
loop_
_entity.id
_entity.type
_entity.pdbx_description
1 polymer ?
#
loop_
_entity_poly.entity_id
_entity_poly.type
_entity_poly.pdbx_seq_one_letter_code
_entity_poly.pdbx_strand_id
1 'polypeptide(L)' 'MTVAAPDRLAVPVIDTHCHLDIHDRHLHGGELPDADSLIELAASVGVTRIVQIGCDL' A
#
# COMPACT_ATOMS: atom_id res chain seq x y z
N MET A 1 -4.22 1.56 -17.34
CA MET A 1 -5.60 1.77 -16.85
C MET A 1 -5.50 2.11 -15.39
N THR A 2 -5.94 3.29 -14.97
CA THR A 2 -6.06 3.62 -13.54
C THR A 2 -7.34 2.96 -13.03
N VAL A 3 -7.18 1.94 -12.18
CA VAL A 3 -8.30 1.37 -11.42
C VAL A 3 -8.63 2.38 -10.32
N ALA A 4 -9.90 2.78 -10.23
CA ALA A 4 -10.35 3.63 -9.13
C ALA A 4 -10.19 2.88 -7.80
N ALA A 5 -9.82 3.62 -6.75
CA ALA A 5 -9.70 3.02 -5.42
C ALA A 5 -11.05 2.41 -4.99
N PRO A 6 -11.04 1.31 -4.21
CA PRO A 6 -12.26 0.78 -3.61
C PRO A 6 -12.97 1.79 -2.70
N ASP A 7 -14.24 1.53 -2.41
CA ASP A 7 -14.95 2.25 -1.35
C ASP A 7 -14.26 2.07 0.01
N ARG A 8 -14.44 3.03 0.91
CA ARG A 8 -13.89 2.97 2.26
C ARG A 8 -14.45 1.80 3.05
N LEU A 9 -13.61 1.20 3.88
CA LEU A 9 -14.02 0.20 4.87
C LEU A 9 -15.03 0.79 5.87
N ALA A 10 -15.92 -0.07 6.37
CA ALA A 10 -17.00 0.32 7.28
C ALA A 10 -16.52 0.91 8.61
N VAL A 11 -15.31 0.53 9.04
CA VAL A 11 -14.63 1.04 10.23
C VAL A 11 -13.14 1.25 9.93
N PRO A 12 -12.45 2.15 10.65
CA PRO A 12 -11.00 2.27 10.56
C PRO A 12 -10.31 0.94 10.89
N VAL A 13 -9.33 0.56 10.07
CA VAL A 13 -8.54 -0.66 10.30
C VAL A 13 -7.05 -0.35 10.38
N ILE A 14 -6.31 -1.31 10.93
CA ILE A 14 -4.86 -1.36 10.92
C ILE A 14 -4.45 -2.44 9.92
N ASP A 15 -3.61 -2.08 8.95
CA ASP A 15 -2.91 -3.07 8.15
C ASP A 15 -1.72 -3.57 8.96
N THR A 16 -1.84 -4.81 9.46
CA THR A 16 -0.82 -5.40 10.35
C THR A 16 0.38 -5.96 9.59
N HIS A 17 0.35 -5.98 8.26
CA HIS A 17 1.42 -6.57 7.45
C HIS A 17 1.42 -6.03 6.01
N CYS A 18 2.28 -5.04 5.76
CA CYS A 18 2.55 -4.56 4.40
C CYS A 18 4.05 -4.52 4.08
N HIS A 19 4.36 -4.37 2.78
CA HIS A 19 5.70 -4.24 2.22
C HIS A 19 5.71 -3.11 1.19
N LEU A 20 6.01 -1.89 1.62
CA LEU A 20 6.06 -0.69 0.76
C LEU A 20 7.36 -0.58 -0.05
N ASP A 21 8.36 -1.38 0.28
CA ASP A 21 9.70 -1.42 -0.31
C ASP A 21 9.93 -2.63 -1.24
N ILE A 22 8.95 -3.55 -1.31
CA ILE A 22 9.00 -4.69 -2.23
C ILE A 22 8.21 -4.36 -3.49
N HIS A 23 8.91 -4.39 -4.62
CA HIS A 23 8.32 -4.12 -5.93
C HIS A 23 8.68 -5.23 -6.93
N ASP A 24 7.65 -5.88 -7.49
CA ASP A 24 7.84 -6.83 -8.59
C ASP A 24 8.02 -6.08 -9.91
N ARG A 25 9.29 -5.87 -10.28
CA ARG A 25 9.66 -5.19 -11.53
C ARG A 25 9.20 -5.92 -12.80
N HIS A 26 8.99 -7.25 -12.73
CA HIS A 26 8.58 -8.03 -13.89
C HIS A 26 7.09 -7.84 -14.17
N LEU A 27 6.28 -7.69 -13.12
CA LEU A 27 4.84 -7.47 -13.22
C LEU A 27 4.47 -5.99 -13.39
N HIS A 28 5.24 -5.09 -12.79
CA HIS A 28 4.86 -3.67 -12.65
C HIS A 28 5.82 -2.69 -13.36
N GLY A 29 6.88 -3.20 -14.01
CA GLY A 29 7.84 -2.38 -14.75
C GLY A 29 8.97 -1.82 -13.87
N GLY A 30 9.69 -0.83 -14.37
CA GLY A 30 10.87 -0.27 -13.67
C GLY A 30 10.55 0.91 -12.72
N GLU A 31 9.34 1.45 -12.78
CA GLU A 31 8.94 2.61 -11.98
C GLU A 31 8.60 2.16 -10.57
N LEU A 32 9.32 2.67 -9.57
CA LEU A 32 9.03 2.38 -8.17
C LEU A 32 7.93 3.31 -7.68
N PRO A 33 6.86 2.79 -7.06
CA PRO A 33 5.85 3.63 -6.46
C PRO A 33 6.43 4.41 -5.27
N ASP A 34 6.01 5.65 -5.14
CA ASP A 34 6.34 6.50 -4.00
C ASP A 34 5.59 6.04 -2.74
N ALA A 35 6.31 5.82 -1.64
CA ALA A 35 5.75 5.26 -0.43
C ALA A 35 4.69 6.19 0.21
N ASP A 36 4.91 7.51 0.16
CA ASP A 36 3.96 8.49 0.70
C ASP A 36 2.64 8.43 -0.07
N SER A 37 2.72 8.38 -1.40
CA SER A 37 1.55 8.20 -2.28
C SER A 37 0.77 6.91 -1.98
N LEU A 38 1.45 5.81 -1.68
CA LEU A 38 0.81 4.55 -1.29
C LEU A 38 0.12 4.65 0.08
N ILE A 39 0.74 5.34 1.03
CA ILE A 39 0.16 5.58 2.37
C ILE A 39 -1.11 6.43 2.26
N GLU A 40 -1.09 7.47 1.43
CA GLU A 40 -2.27 8.30 1.15
C GLU A 40 -3.40 7.48 0.53
N LEU A 41 -3.08 6.58 -0.42
CA LEU A 41 -4.06 5.69 -1.01
C LEU A 41 -4.68 4.74 0.03
N ALA A 42 -3.87 4.15 0.92
CA ALA A 42 -4.37 3.30 2.00
C ALA A 42 -5.28 4.07 2.97
N ALA A 43 -4.88 5.29 3.35
CA ALA A 43 -5.69 6.19 4.17
C ALA A 43 -7.02 6.55 3.50
N SER A 44 -7.04 6.68 2.16
CA SER A 44 -8.23 7.00 1.38
C SER A 44 -9.31 5.92 1.46
N VAL A 45 -8.94 4.67 1.77
CA VAL A 45 -9.87 3.52 1.88
C VAL A 45 -10.13 3.06 3.32
N GLY A 46 -9.63 3.78 4.33
CA GLY A 46 -9.91 3.50 5.74
C GLY A 46 -8.85 2.69 6.48
N VAL A 47 -7.68 2.44 5.87
CA VAL A 47 -6.50 1.93 6.57
C VAL A 47 -5.81 3.10 7.26
N THR A 48 -5.95 3.20 8.58
CA THR A 48 -5.54 4.40 9.34
C THR A 48 -4.20 4.26 10.04
N ARG A 49 -3.66 3.04 10.09
CA ARG A 49 -2.34 2.70 10.60
C ARG A 49 -1.82 1.51 9.80
N ILE A 50 -0.51 1.45 9.63
CA ILE A 50 0.17 0.35 8.95
C ILE A 50 1.34 -0.15 9.79
N VAL A 51 1.68 -1.42 9.59
CA VAL A 51 2.94 -2.02 10.05
C VAL A 51 3.72 -2.48 8.82
N GLN A 52 4.81 -1.78 8.54
CA GLN A 52 5.78 -2.15 7.51
C GLN A 52 6.67 -3.27 8.04
N ILE A 53 6.70 -4.40 7.34
CA ILE A 53 7.51 -5.55 7.73
C ILE A 53 8.77 -5.57 6.85
N GLY A 54 9.94 -5.46 7.47
CA GLY A 54 11.19 -5.68 6.74
C GLY A 54 11.37 -7.15 6.37
N CYS A 55 11.95 -7.41 5.20
CA CYS A 55 12.40 -8.74 4.79
C CYS A 55 13.93 -8.76 4.66
N ASP A 56 14.60 -9.33 5.64
CA ASP A 56 16.02 -9.70 5.60
C ASP A 56 16.26 -11.10 6.20
N LEU A 57 17.49 -11.61 6.06
CA LEU A 57 18.00 -12.83 6.70
C LEU A 57 19.39 -12.56 7.28
#